data_AF-A0A1F4CZP3-F1
#
_entry.id   AF-A0A1F4CZP3-F1
#
_cell.length_a   1.000
_cell.length_b   1.000
_cell.length_c   1.000
_cell.angle_alpha   90.00
_cell.angle_beta   90.00
_cell.angle_gamma   90.00
#
_symmetry.space_group_name_H-M   'P 1'
#
loop_
_entity.id
_entity.type
_entity.pdbx_description
1 polymer ?
#
loop_
_entity_poly.entity_id
_entity_poly.type
_entity_poly.pdbx_seq_one_letter_code
_entity_poly.pdbx_strand_id
1 'polypeptide(L)'
;MPARLEQVLALNLAKEVRKDTRVIRAAAAPGQTSLDSLVLETKAIDRDFLQRVARFPVEIVIRYEEIEPVRRRRIERLFAAAQRVLSTWAPGQGAREALRSAFPGAELEALLRELLALYGEETLALSRSVRVPTLLKPLRDAAARRLVGVMDSVSARLAREAAAAMNLR
;
A
#
# COMPACT_ATOMS: atom_id res chain seq x y z
N MET A 1 4.42 -2.93 26.28
CA MET A 1 5.00 -3.12 24.93
C MET A 1 3.97 -3.34 23.83
N PRO A 2 2.91 -4.18 23.94
CA PRO A 2 1.97 -4.41 22.82
C PRO A 2 1.19 -3.16 22.37
N ALA A 3 0.68 -2.36 23.30
CA ALA A 3 -0.09 -1.13 22.99
C ALA A 3 0.67 -0.09 22.13
N ARG A 4 2.00 -0.03 22.23
CA ARG A 4 2.81 0.93 21.47
C ARG A 4 3.02 0.48 20.02
N LEU A 5 3.14 -0.83 19.80
CA LEU A 5 3.22 -1.41 18.46
C LEU A 5 1.88 -1.29 17.73
N GLU A 6 0.78 -1.59 18.41
CA GLU A 6 -0.57 -1.43 17.86
C GLU A 6 -0.84 0.01 17.42
N GLN A 7 -0.43 1.00 18.22
CA GLN A 7 -0.53 2.41 17.86
C GLN A 7 0.29 2.76 16.60
N VAL A 8 1.52 2.27 16.50
CA VAL A 8 2.37 2.48 15.30
C VAL A 8 1.74 1.82 14.07
N LEU A 9 1.19 0.61 14.21
CA LEU A 9 0.50 -0.10 13.13
C LEU A 9 -0.77 0.64 12.68
N ALA A 10 -1.57 1.15 13.62
CA ALA A 10 -2.76 1.95 13.32
C ALA A 10 -2.40 3.25 12.58
N LEU A 11 -1.34 3.95 13.02
CA LEU A 11 -0.83 5.13 12.32
C LEU A 11 -0.31 4.80 10.92
N ASN A 12 0.36 3.65 10.76
CA ASN A 12 0.84 3.19 9.46
C ASN A 12 -0.33 2.85 8.52
N LEU A 13 -1.37 2.19 9.01
CA LEU A 13 -2.58 1.91 8.24
C LEU A 13 -3.27 3.21 7.80
N ALA A 14 -3.47 4.16 8.72
CA ALA A 14 -4.07 5.45 8.40
C ALA A 14 -3.24 6.22 7.35
N LYS A 15 -1.91 6.13 7.41
CA LYS A 15 -0.99 6.69 6.43
C LYS A 15 -1.17 6.05 5.05
N GLU A 16 -1.24 4.72 4.95
CA GLU A 16 -1.46 4.04 3.67
C GLU A 16 -2.86 4.33 3.08
N VAL A 17 -3.92 4.36 3.91
CA VAL A 17 -5.27 4.76 3.48
C VAL A 17 -5.28 6.18 2.90
N ARG A 18 -4.56 7.12 3.52
CA ARG A 18 -4.44 8.51 3.01
C ARG A 18 -3.75 8.57 1.65
N LYS A 19 -2.68 7.78 1.43
CA LYS A 19 -1.99 7.70 0.15
C LYS A 19 -2.92 7.15 -0.94
N ASP A 20 -3.55 6.02 -0.67
CA ASP A 20 -4.41 5.34 -1.66
C ASP A 20 -5.63 6.20 -2.00
N THR A 21 -6.23 6.87 -1.00
CA THR A 21 -7.32 7.83 -1.21
C THR A 21 -6.90 8.97 -2.16
N ARG A 22 -5.67 9.48 -2.03
CA ARG A 22 -5.17 10.55 -2.89
C ARG A 22 -5.03 10.07 -4.34
N VAL A 23 -4.52 8.86 -4.54
CA VAL A 23 -4.41 8.24 -5.87
C VAL A 23 -5.79 8.04 -6.50
N ILE A 24 -6.75 7.49 -5.75
CA ILE A 24 -8.13 7.27 -6.23
C ILE A 24 -8.81 8.59 -6.60
N ARG A 25 -8.64 9.64 -5.79
CA ARG A 25 -9.20 10.98 -6.11
C ARG A 25 -8.58 11.58 -7.36
N ALA A 26 -7.28 11.42 -7.56
CA ALA A 26 -6.62 11.89 -8.77
C ALA A 26 -7.12 11.14 -10.02
N ALA A 27 -7.45 9.85 -9.89
CA ALA A 27 -8.03 9.06 -10.98
C ALA A 27 -9.41 9.57 -11.43
N ALA A 28 -10.16 10.24 -10.54
CA ALA A 28 -11.45 10.87 -10.88
C ALA A 28 -11.32 12.19 -11.67
N ALA A 29 -10.12 12.78 -11.71
CA ALA A 29 -9.84 14.00 -12.45
C ALA A 29 -8.55 13.83 -13.29
N PRO A 30 -8.55 12.91 -14.28
CA PRO A 30 -7.36 12.61 -15.07
C PRO A 30 -6.84 13.86 -15.79
N GLY A 31 -5.52 14.03 -15.80
CA GLY A 31 -4.85 15.20 -16.40
C GLY A 31 -4.62 16.37 -15.45
N GLN A 32 -5.29 16.43 -14.28
CA GLN A 32 -5.05 17.49 -13.29
C GLN A 32 -3.85 17.21 -12.37
N THR A 33 -3.41 15.96 -12.27
CA THR A 33 -2.27 15.56 -11.44
C THR A 33 -1.50 14.46 -12.15
N SER A 34 -0.18 14.65 -12.32
CA SER A 34 0.69 13.63 -12.90
C SER A 34 0.99 12.51 -11.90
N LEU A 35 1.30 11.32 -12.40
CA LEU A 35 1.76 10.21 -11.55
C LEU A 35 3.02 10.57 -10.76
N ASP A 36 3.93 11.36 -11.34
CA ASP A 36 5.12 11.87 -10.65
C ASP A 36 4.76 12.77 -9.46
N SER A 37 3.77 13.65 -9.63
CA SER A 37 3.25 14.47 -8.54
C SER A 37 2.68 13.61 -7.43
N LEU A 38 1.92 12.55 -7.77
CA LEU A 38 1.38 11.61 -6.78
C LEU A 38 2.50 10.90 -6.00
N VAL A 39 3.54 10.43 -6.69
CA VAL A 39 4.71 9.81 -6.04
C VAL A 39 5.35 10.79 -5.06
N LEU A 40 5.56 12.05 -5.44
CA LEU A 40 6.13 13.08 -4.56
C LEU A 40 5.23 13.38 -3.35
N GLU A 41 3.92 13.52 -3.56
CA GLU A 41 2.96 13.77 -2.49
C GLU A 41 2.92 12.64 -1.46
N THR A 42 3.03 11.37 -1.90
CA THR A 42 3.09 10.24 -0.95
C THR A 42 4.30 10.31 -0.01
N LYS A 43 5.42 10.92 -0.44
CA LYS A 43 6.59 11.16 0.44
C LYS A 43 6.27 12.18 1.53
N ALA A 44 5.45 13.19 1.25
CA ALA A 44 5.04 14.16 2.27
C ALA A 44 4.20 13.46 3.37
N ILE A 45 3.34 12.52 2.98
CA ILE A 45 2.54 11.71 3.90
C ILE A 45 3.45 10.80 4.75
N ASP A 46 4.50 10.21 4.17
CA ASP A 46 5.51 9.45 4.92
C ASP A 46 6.22 10.30 5.97
N ARG A 47 6.60 11.54 5.63
CA ARG A 47 7.26 12.46 6.57
C ARG A 47 6.36 12.81 7.77
N ASP A 48 5.07 13.10 7.54
CA ASP A 48 4.10 13.34 8.61
C ASP A 48 3.96 12.11 9.52
N PHE A 49 3.93 10.89 8.96
CA PHE A 49 3.95 9.67 9.76
C PHE A 49 5.22 9.54 10.61
N LEU A 50 6.41 9.72 10.01
CA LEU A 50 7.68 9.63 10.72
C LEU A 50 7.77 10.61 11.90
N GLN A 51 7.26 11.83 11.73
CA GLN A 51 7.18 12.81 12.82
C GLN A 51 6.31 12.33 13.99
N ARG A 52 5.20 11.64 13.71
CA ARG A 52 4.30 11.10 14.73
C ARG A 52 4.88 9.88 15.45
N VAL A 53 5.73 9.10 14.79
CA VAL A 53 6.38 7.91 15.38
C VAL A 53 7.81 8.16 15.86
N ALA A 54 8.32 9.40 15.80
CA ALA A 54 9.71 9.77 16.11
C ALA A 54 10.21 9.37 17.52
N ARG A 55 9.31 9.03 18.44
CA ARG A 55 9.65 8.50 19.78
C ARG A 55 9.86 6.97 19.81
N PHE A 56 9.86 6.30 18.66
CA PHE A 56 10.13 4.87 18.53
C PHE A 56 11.65 4.62 18.57
N PRO A 57 12.15 3.60 19.30
CA PRO A 57 13.57 3.45 19.63
C PRO A 57 14.45 2.98 18.45
N VAL A 58 14.00 3.12 17.21
CA VAL A 58 14.70 2.69 16.00
C VAL A 58 14.75 3.87 15.03
N GLU A 59 15.96 4.27 14.62
CA GLU A 59 16.15 5.28 13.57
C GLU A 59 15.80 4.69 12.20
N ILE A 60 14.75 5.21 11.57
CA ILE A 60 14.32 4.83 10.22
C ILE A 60 14.76 5.92 9.25
N VAL A 61 15.79 5.65 8.44
CA VAL A 61 16.25 6.57 7.38
C VAL A 61 15.69 6.06 6.06
N ILE A 62 14.53 6.55 5.63
CA ILE A 62 13.91 6.07 4.38
C ILE A 62 14.78 6.43 3.16
N ARG A 63 15.30 5.41 2.48
CA ARG A 63 15.98 5.53 1.19
C ARG A 63 14.96 5.51 0.07
N TYR A 64 14.47 6.70 -0.29
CA TYR A 64 13.37 6.84 -1.26
C TYR A 64 13.75 6.29 -2.64
N GLU A 65 15.02 6.36 -3.01
CA GLU A 65 15.57 5.80 -4.25
C GLU A 65 15.37 4.28 -4.35
N GLU A 66 15.39 3.55 -3.23
CA GLU A 66 15.25 2.09 -3.23
C GLU A 66 13.77 1.65 -3.30
N ILE A 67 12.84 2.52 -2.89
CA ILE A 67 11.40 2.19 -2.80
C ILE A 67 10.58 2.80 -3.93
N GLU A 68 11.07 3.88 -4.54
CA GLU A 68 10.37 4.61 -5.59
C GLU A 68 9.92 3.76 -6.77
N PRO A 69 10.74 2.83 -7.32
CA PRO A 69 10.32 2.01 -8.45
C PRO A 69 9.08 1.16 -8.12
N VAL A 70 9.09 0.50 -6.96
CA VAL A 70 7.97 -0.34 -6.50
C VAL A 70 6.74 0.53 -6.19
N ARG A 71 6.96 1.65 -5.51
CA ARG A 71 5.89 2.59 -5.14
C ARG A 71 5.20 3.19 -6.36
N ARG A 72 5.98 3.61 -7.36
CA ARG A 72 5.46 4.10 -8.63
C ARG A 72 4.56 3.06 -9.28
N ARG A 73 5.03 1.81 -9.37
CA ARG A 73 4.26 0.70 -9.94
C ARG A 73 2.94 0.46 -9.19
N ARG A 74 2.97 0.56 -7.86
CA ARG A 74 1.76 0.45 -7.01
C ARG A 74 0.77 1.59 -7.28
N ILE A 75 1.27 2.83 -7.35
CA ILE A 75 0.46 4.01 -7.64
C ILE A 75 -0.15 3.92 -9.04
N GLU A 76 0.64 3.58 -10.05
CA GLU A 76 0.18 3.36 -11.43
C GLU A 76 -0.93 2.30 -11.49
N ARG A 77 -0.72 1.17 -10.81
CA ARG A 77 -1.68 0.07 -10.80
C ARG A 77 -2.98 0.45 -10.11
N LEU A 78 -2.91 1.10 -8.95
CA LEU A 78 -4.08 1.57 -8.21
C LEU A 78 -4.83 2.67 -8.99
N PHE A 79 -4.10 3.59 -9.61
CA PHE A 79 -4.68 4.66 -10.43
C PHE A 79 -5.43 4.10 -11.63
N ALA A 80 -4.83 3.18 -12.38
CA ALA A 80 -5.49 2.52 -13.51
C ALA A 80 -6.72 1.73 -13.07
N ALA A 81 -6.65 1.04 -11.93
CA ALA A 81 -7.80 0.32 -11.38
C ALA A 81 -8.94 1.27 -10.99
N ALA A 82 -8.61 2.38 -10.32
CA ALA A 82 -9.58 3.41 -9.96
C ALA A 82 -10.24 4.02 -11.20
N GLN A 83 -9.47 4.32 -12.25
CA GLN A 83 -10.03 4.79 -13.53
C GLN A 83 -10.99 3.78 -14.15
N ARG A 84 -10.65 2.48 -14.14
CA ARG A 84 -11.53 1.42 -14.66
C ARG A 84 -12.85 1.33 -13.87
N VAL A 85 -12.80 1.48 -12.55
CA VAL A 85 -14.04 1.56 -11.75
C VAL A 85 -14.85 2.78 -12.14
N LEU A 86 -14.23 3.96 -12.13
CA LEU A 86 -14.91 5.23 -12.39
C LEU A 86 -15.51 5.31 -13.80
N SER A 87 -14.86 4.74 -14.82
CA SER A 87 -15.36 4.74 -16.20
C SER A 87 -16.56 3.82 -16.41
N THR A 88 -16.75 2.83 -15.52
CA THR A 88 -17.89 1.89 -15.56
C THR A 88 -18.98 2.24 -14.54
N TRP A 89 -18.77 3.28 -13.73
CA TRP A 89 -19.67 3.64 -12.64
C TRP A 89 -20.86 4.43 -13.18
N ALA A 90 -22.02 3.76 -13.29
CA ALA A 90 -23.25 4.39 -13.74
C ALA A 90 -23.90 5.27 -12.66
N PRO A 91 -24.63 6.34 -13.03
CA PRO A 91 -25.43 7.11 -12.08
C PRO A 91 -26.41 6.22 -11.31
N GLY A 92 -26.47 6.38 -9.98
CA GLY A 92 -27.34 5.58 -9.11
C GLY A 92 -26.79 4.21 -8.69
N GLN A 93 -25.67 3.77 -9.28
CA GLN A 93 -24.98 2.53 -8.90
C GLN A 93 -24.17 2.72 -7.62
N GLY A 94 -24.18 1.72 -6.73
CA GLY A 94 -23.35 1.73 -5.52
C GLY A 94 -21.87 1.41 -5.81
N ALA A 95 -20.96 1.82 -4.93
CA ALA A 95 -19.52 1.57 -5.11
C ALA A 95 -19.17 0.07 -5.26
N ARG A 96 -19.84 -0.81 -4.52
CA ARG A 96 -19.65 -2.27 -4.60
C ARG A 96 -20.07 -2.82 -5.96
N GLU A 97 -21.18 -2.31 -6.51
CA GLU A 97 -21.65 -2.69 -7.83
C GLU A 97 -20.69 -2.21 -8.90
N ALA A 98 -20.22 -0.97 -8.83
CA ALA A 98 -19.25 -0.42 -9.79
C ALA A 98 -17.94 -1.22 -9.78
N LEU A 99 -17.46 -1.60 -8.60
CA LEU A 99 -16.27 -2.44 -8.45
C LEU A 99 -16.47 -3.82 -9.11
N ARG A 100 -17.63 -4.47 -8.92
CA ARG A 100 -17.96 -5.76 -9.54
C ARG A 100 -18.08 -5.67 -11.06
N SER A 101 -18.70 -4.59 -11.56
CA SER A 101 -18.82 -4.35 -13.00
C SER A 101 -17.44 -4.13 -13.62
N ALA A 102 -16.56 -3.42 -12.93
CA ALA A 102 -15.20 -3.16 -13.37
C ALA A 102 -14.33 -4.42 -13.32
N PHE A 103 -14.45 -5.23 -12.26
CA PHE A 103 -13.58 -6.38 -12.00
C PHE A 103 -14.39 -7.63 -11.61
N PRO A 104 -14.53 -8.61 -12.54
CA PRO A 104 -15.01 -9.94 -12.22
C PRO A 104 -14.17 -10.58 -11.10
N GLY A 105 -14.76 -11.46 -10.29
CA GLY A 105 -14.18 -11.92 -9.02
C GLY A 105 -12.70 -12.36 -9.06
N ALA A 106 -12.29 -13.13 -10.06
CA ALA A 106 -10.90 -13.56 -10.21
C ALA A 106 -9.94 -12.42 -10.59
N GLU A 107 -10.39 -11.45 -11.40
CA GLU A 107 -9.61 -10.25 -11.72
C GLU A 107 -9.45 -9.33 -10.50
N LEU A 108 -10.49 -9.21 -9.67
CA LEU A 108 -10.43 -8.44 -8.44
C LEU A 108 -9.45 -9.06 -7.45
N GLU A 109 -9.50 -10.38 -7.25
CA GLU A 109 -8.53 -11.10 -6.41
C GLU A 109 -7.10 -10.88 -6.91
N ALA A 110 -6.86 -11.04 -8.21
CA ALA A 110 -5.54 -10.86 -8.80
C ALA A 110 -5.01 -9.44 -8.61
N LEU A 111 -5.86 -8.42 -8.82
CA LEU A 111 -5.51 -7.02 -8.60
C LEU A 111 -5.15 -6.76 -7.12
N LEU A 112 -5.99 -7.21 -6.19
CA LEU A 112 -5.74 -7.02 -4.76
C LEU A 112 -4.45 -7.71 -4.32
N ARG A 113 -4.22 -8.94 -4.81
CA ARG A 113 -3.00 -9.69 -4.53
C ARG A 113 -1.77 -8.96 -5.07
N GLU A 114 -1.84 -8.42 -6.28
CA GLU A 114 -0.74 -7.65 -6.89
C GLU A 114 -0.43 -6.38 -6.07
N LEU A 115 -1.45 -5.59 -5.72
CA LEU A 115 -1.27 -4.37 -4.93
C LEU A 115 -0.66 -4.65 -3.55
N LEU A 116 -1.10 -5.74 -2.90
CA LEU A 116 -0.57 -6.14 -1.60
C LEU A 116 0.85 -6.73 -1.70
N ALA A 117 1.17 -7.47 -2.77
CA ALA A 117 2.53 -7.94 -3.03
C ALA A 117 3.51 -6.78 -3.24
N LEU A 118 3.11 -5.77 -4.03
CA LEU A 118 3.89 -4.54 -4.22
C LEU A 118 4.12 -3.81 -2.87
N TYR A 119 3.14 -3.82 -1.97
CA TYR A 119 3.33 -3.30 -0.61
C TYR A 119 4.32 -4.12 0.23
N GLY A 120 4.32 -5.45 0.07
CA GLY A 120 5.32 -6.34 0.67
C GLY A 120 6.74 -6.07 0.18
N GLU A 121 6.91 -5.91 -1.13
CA GLU A 121 8.19 -5.53 -1.75
C GLU A 121 8.69 -4.17 -1.27
N GLU A 122 7.80 -3.18 -1.18
CA GLU A 122 8.13 -1.86 -0.64
C GLU A 122 8.57 -1.96 0.84
N THR A 123 7.89 -2.77 1.63
CA THR A 123 8.26 -3.01 3.04
C THR A 123 9.62 -3.69 3.16
N LEU A 124 9.95 -4.61 2.26
CA LEU A 124 11.27 -5.22 2.20
C LEU A 124 12.36 -4.19 1.89
N ALA A 125 12.14 -3.33 0.89
CA ALA A 125 13.08 -2.27 0.55
C ALA A 125 13.25 -1.27 1.72
N LEU A 126 12.15 -0.90 2.39
CA LEU A 126 12.17 -0.09 3.60
C LEU A 126 12.96 -0.75 4.74
N SER A 127 12.88 -2.07 4.91
CA SER A 127 13.61 -2.76 5.98
C SER A 127 15.13 -2.59 5.86
N ARG A 128 15.66 -2.48 4.63
CA ARG A 128 17.09 -2.24 4.38
C ARG A 128 17.53 -0.84 4.78
N SER A 129 16.57 0.07 4.86
CA SER A 129 16.70 1.48 5.24
C SER A 129 16.70 1.69 6.77
N VAL A 130 16.43 0.63 7.55
CA VAL A 130 16.61 0.64 9.00
C VAL A 130 18.09 0.53 9.34
N ARG A 131 18.60 1.51 10.08
CA ARG A 131 19.98 1.50 10.57
C ARG A 131 20.11 0.45 11.69
N VAL A 132 20.98 -0.53 11.45
CA VAL A 132 21.39 -1.52 12.44
C VAL A 132 22.92 -1.61 12.45
N PRO A 133 23.55 -1.92 13.59
CA PRO A 133 24.96 -2.27 13.64
C PRO A 133 25.32 -3.33 12.59
N THR A 134 26.48 -3.21 11.94
CA THR A 134 26.87 -4.10 10.82
C THR A 134 26.80 -5.58 11.18
N LEU A 135 27.14 -5.94 12.41
CA LEU A 135 27.07 -7.31 12.94
C LEU A 135 25.63 -7.87 12.99
N LEU A 136 24.62 -7.00 13.05
CA LEU A 136 23.20 -7.37 13.11
C LEU A 136 22.50 -7.33 11.75
N LYS A 137 23.19 -6.98 10.66
CA LYS A 137 22.63 -6.98 9.29
C LYS A 137 22.02 -8.34 8.90
N PRO A 138 22.65 -9.50 9.15
CA PRO A 138 22.06 -10.79 8.80
C PRO A 138 20.74 -11.05 9.53
N LEU A 139 20.68 -10.67 10.81
CA LEU A 139 19.47 -10.81 11.63
C LEU A 139 18.34 -9.91 11.10
N ARG A 140 18.64 -8.64 10.77
CA ARG A 140 17.69 -7.72 10.15
C ARG A 140 17.14 -8.30 8.84
N ASP A 141 18.01 -8.82 7.98
CA ASP A 141 17.62 -9.34 6.67
C ASP A 141 16.79 -10.62 6.81
N ALA A 142 17.10 -11.49 7.78
CA ALA A 142 16.30 -12.67 8.10
C ALA A 142 14.91 -12.28 8.62
N ALA A 143 14.84 -11.32 9.54
CA ALA A 143 13.57 -10.79 10.06
C ALA A 143 12.72 -10.16 8.96
N ALA A 144 13.34 -9.37 8.07
CA ALA A 144 12.67 -8.75 6.94
C ALA A 144 12.10 -9.78 5.96
N ARG A 145 12.88 -10.81 5.59
CA ARG A 145 12.38 -11.90 4.71
C ARG A 145 11.23 -12.66 5.34
N ARG A 146 11.32 -12.94 6.65
CA ARG A 146 10.22 -13.59 7.37
C ARG A 146 8.97 -12.72 7.39
N LEU A 147 9.12 -11.41 7.61
CA LEU A 147 8.01 -10.47 7.55
C LEU A 147 7.34 -10.47 6.17
N VAL A 148 8.13 -10.41 5.08
CA VAL A 148 7.60 -10.50 3.71
C VAL A 148 6.86 -11.81 3.48
N GLY A 149 7.42 -12.95 3.91
CA GLY A 149 6.73 -14.24 3.76
C GLY A 149 5.38 -14.28 4.50
N VAL A 150 5.29 -13.67 5.69
CA VAL A 150 4.02 -13.50 6.40
C VAL A 150 3.09 -12.58 5.60
N MET A 151 3.59 -11.43 5.14
CA MET A 151 2.82 -10.49 4.34
C MET A 151 2.27 -11.14 3.07
N ASP A 152 3.04 -11.93 2.34
CA ASP A 152 2.59 -12.61 1.12
C ASP A 152 1.46 -13.59 1.41
N SER A 153 1.61 -14.39 2.48
CA SER A 153 0.58 -15.37 2.88
C SER A 153 -0.72 -14.68 3.31
N VAL A 154 -0.63 -13.63 4.11
CA VAL A 154 -1.76 -12.84 4.58
C VAL A 154 -2.40 -12.09 3.42
N SER A 155 -1.60 -11.52 2.52
CA SER A 155 -2.06 -10.80 1.33
C SER A 155 -2.86 -11.69 0.40
N ALA A 156 -2.37 -12.90 0.13
CA ALA A 156 -3.08 -13.86 -0.71
C ALA A 156 -4.43 -14.26 -0.09
N ARG A 157 -4.46 -14.47 1.23
CA ARG A 157 -5.70 -14.79 1.94
C ARG A 157 -6.68 -13.60 1.93
N LEU A 158 -6.21 -12.41 2.26
CA LEU A 158 -7.03 -11.19 2.27
C LEU A 158 -7.59 -10.85 0.89
N ALA A 159 -6.80 -11.01 -0.17
CA ALA A 159 -7.25 -10.79 -1.54
C ALA A 159 -8.42 -11.72 -1.90
N ARG A 160 -8.31 -13.01 -1.56
CA ARG A 160 -9.40 -13.99 -1.73
C ARG A 160 -10.64 -13.63 -0.93
N GLU A 161 -10.47 -13.35 0.36
CA GLU A 161 -11.58 -13.03 1.27
C GLU A 161 -12.30 -11.75 0.82
N ALA A 162 -11.56 -10.70 0.44
CA ALA A 162 -12.12 -9.44 -0.04
C ALA A 162 -12.85 -9.62 -1.38
N ALA A 163 -12.27 -10.33 -2.33
CA ALA A 163 -12.92 -10.61 -3.61
C ALA A 163 -14.20 -11.44 -3.42
N ALA A 164 -14.17 -12.46 -2.54
CA ALA A 164 -15.35 -13.25 -2.19
C ALA A 164 -16.44 -12.39 -1.53
N ALA A 165 -16.07 -11.51 -0.59
CA ALA A 165 -17.01 -10.62 0.08
C ALA A 165 -17.71 -9.63 -0.88
N MET A 166 -17.06 -9.26 -1.99
CA MET A 166 -17.70 -8.42 -3.01
C MET A 166 -18.72 -9.18 -3.85
N ASN A 167 -18.63 -10.52 -3.93
CA ASN A 167 -19.56 -11.38 -4.66
C ASN A 167 -20.77 -11.84 -3.82
N LEU A 168 -20.77 -11.58 -2.51
CA LEU A 168 -21.92 -11.84 -1.64
C LEU A 168 -23.00 -10.76 -1.86
N ARG A 169 -24.24 -11.20 -2.04
CA ARG A 169 -25.42 -10.35 -2.24
C ARG A 169 -25.79 -9.57 -1.00
#